data_AF-A0A918ZDK3-F1
#
_entry.id   AF-A0A918ZDK3-F1
#
_cell.length_a   1.000
_cell.length_b   1.000
_cell.length_c   1.000
_cell.angle_alpha   90.00
_cell.angle_beta   90.00
_cell.angle_gamma   90.00
#
_symmetry.space_group_name_H-M   'P 1'
#
loop_
_entity.id
_entity.type
_entity.pdbx_description
1 polymer ?
#
loop_
_entity_poly.entity_id
_entity_poly.type
_entity_poly.pdbx_seq_one_letter_code
_entity_poly.pdbx_strand_id
1 'polypeptide(L)'
;MTAPRDDRATTEPVDRDPNLGLDPDRGPDTGPGGGASAFGGGAPAVRRRDAARREAPVVAAVAAGGAAGAAARYGAALLWPTAAGAFPWTTLLVNAVGCAVMGAFMVLVTDLWAPHRLVRPFFGTGVLGGFTTFSTYAVDVQRLIEDDRAGTGLACLALTPLAALAAVWTAAATTRRALRGRR
;
A
#
# COMPACT_ATOMS: atom_id res chain seq x y z
N MET A 1 7.39 52.08 60.75
CA MET A 1 8.48 51.61 59.87
C MET A 1 9.79 51.80 60.62
N THR A 2 10.20 50.78 61.38
CA THR A 2 11.47 50.65 62.12
C THR A 2 11.56 49.18 62.58
N ALA A 3 12.63 48.49 62.17
CA ALA A 3 13.02 47.14 62.65
C ALA A 3 13.77 47.27 64.01
N PRO A 4 14.50 46.26 64.52
CA PRO A 4 14.29 44.81 64.70
C PRO A 4 14.51 44.42 66.20
N ARG A 5 14.42 43.13 66.56
CA ARG A 5 15.36 42.49 67.53
C ARG A 5 15.22 40.98 67.52
N ASP A 6 16.19 40.39 66.84
CA ASP A 6 16.72 39.05 67.04
C ASP A 6 17.64 39.10 68.28
N ASP A 7 17.60 38.08 69.14
CA ASP A 7 18.67 37.85 70.12
C ASP A 7 18.61 36.41 70.68
N ARG A 8 19.57 35.60 70.22
CA ARG A 8 20.33 34.55 70.95
C ARG A 8 19.59 33.20 71.15
N ALA A 9 20.24 32.04 71.07
CA ALA A 9 21.66 31.72 71.17
C ALA A 9 21.99 30.40 70.44
N THR A 10 23.20 30.38 69.90
CA THR A 10 24.04 29.25 69.48
C THR A 10 24.30 28.19 70.56
N THR A 11 24.21 26.91 70.20
CA THR A 11 25.03 25.77 70.70
C THR A 11 24.74 24.57 69.77
N GLU A 12 25.54 24.26 68.76
CA GLU A 12 26.73 23.38 68.74
C GLU A 12 26.45 22.24 67.74
N PRO A 13 27.45 21.76 66.97
CA PRO A 13 27.23 20.82 65.87
C PRO A 13 27.25 19.38 66.40
N VAL A 14 26.09 18.71 66.41
CA VAL A 14 26.03 17.28 66.69
C VAL A 14 26.35 16.50 65.41
N ASP A 15 27.54 15.93 65.45
CA ASP A 15 28.07 14.79 64.72
C ASP A 15 26.98 13.81 64.25
N ARG A 16 26.77 13.72 62.93
CA ARG A 16 25.92 12.69 62.32
C ARG A 16 26.77 11.46 62.06
N ASP A 17 26.69 10.51 62.97
CA ASP A 17 27.23 9.17 62.80
C ASP A 17 26.57 8.49 61.57
N PRO A 18 27.31 8.14 60.51
CA PRO A 18 26.74 7.70 59.24
C PRO A 18 26.31 6.22 59.21
N ASN A 19 26.19 5.54 60.35
CA ASN A 19 25.99 4.09 60.37
C ASN A 19 24.93 3.57 61.37
N LEU A 20 23.82 4.30 61.52
CA LEU A 20 22.69 3.88 62.34
C LEU A 20 21.54 3.32 61.46
N GLY A 21 21.39 1.99 61.46
CA GLY A 21 20.10 1.34 61.21
C GLY A 21 19.85 0.70 59.84
N LEU A 22 20.75 -0.17 59.37
CA LEU A 22 20.32 -1.30 58.52
C LEU A 22 19.56 -2.28 59.42
N ASP A 23 18.24 -2.13 59.46
CA ASP A 23 17.33 -3.06 60.13
C ASP A 23 17.21 -4.33 59.27
N PRO A 24 17.81 -5.48 59.66
CA PRO A 24 17.92 -6.66 58.81
C PRO A 24 16.61 -7.46 58.70
N ASP A 25 15.59 -7.09 59.48
CA ASP A 25 14.32 -7.84 59.59
C ASP A 25 13.13 -7.13 58.95
N ARG A 26 13.39 -6.08 58.14
CA ARG A 26 12.36 -5.50 57.28
C ARG A 26 12.13 -6.39 56.07
N GLY A 27 11.40 -7.48 56.29
CA GLY A 27 10.82 -8.30 55.22
C GLY A 27 10.00 -7.44 54.26
N PRO A 28 9.94 -7.79 52.96
CA PRO A 28 9.27 -6.95 51.98
C PRO A 28 7.79 -6.81 52.33
N ASP A 29 7.33 -5.57 52.45
CA ASP A 29 5.92 -5.21 52.55
C ASP A 29 5.17 -5.84 51.36
N THR A 30 4.51 -6.97 51.60
CA THR A 30 3.64 -7.65 50.64
C THR A 30 2.32 -6.91 50.58
N GLY A 31 2.32 -5.79 49.85
CA GLY A 31 1.08 -5.17 49.38
C GLY A 31 0.26 -6.16 48.56
N PRO A 32 -1.08 -6.10 48.59
CA PRO A 32 -1.93 -7.02 47.86
C PRO A 32 -1.78 -6.81 46.35
N GLY A 33 -1.27 -7.84 45.67
CA GLY A 33 -1.35 -8.06 44.23
C GLY A 33 -0.30 -7.29 43.42
N GLY A 34 0.92 -7.80 43.23
CA GLY A 34 1.16 -9.12 42.65
C GLY A 34 0.88 -9.04 41.16
N GLY A 35 1.92 -8.74 40.39
CA GLY A 35 1.88 -8.62 38.94
C GLY A 35 1.17 -9.79 38.27
N ALA A 36 0.05 -9.47 37.63
CA ALA A 36 -0.24 -10.05 36.35
C ALA A 36 -0.02 -8.93 35.32
N SER A 37 1.24 -8.78 34.88
CA SER A 37 1.46 -8.63 33.45
C SER A 37 0.91 -9.89 32.79
N ALA A 38 -0.41 -10.02 32.77
CA ALA A 38 -1.10 -10.96 31.95
C ALA A 38 -0.62 -10.59 30.56
N PHE A 39 0.21 -11.47 30.00
CA PHE A 39 0.45 -11.57 28.58
C PHE A 39 -0.82 -11.09 27.87
N GLY A 40 -0.76 -9.89 27.29
CA GLY A 40 -1.85 -9.31 26.50
C GLY A 40 -2.00 -10.07 25.18
N GLY A 41 -2.08 -11.40 25.24
CA GLY A 41 -2.17 -12.33 24.14
C GLY A 41 -3.59 -12.49 23.59
N GLY A 42 -4.59 -11.83 24.19
CA GLY A 42 -5.97 -11.80 23.69
C GLY A 42 -6.28 -10.63 22.73
N ALA A 43 -5.46 -9.59 22.72
CA ALA A 43 -5.69 -8.37 21.94
C ALA A 43 -5.40 -8.43 20.42
N PRO A 44 -4.56 -9.33 19.86
CA PRO A 44 -4.21 -9.26 18.43
C PRO A 44 -5.28 -9.86 17.51
N ALA A 45 -6.02 -10.88 17.97
CA ALA A 45 -7.01 -11.57 17.12
C ALA A 45 -8.30 -10.75 16.90
N VAL A 46 -8.77 -10.03 17.92
CA VAL A 46 -9.96 -9.17 17.83
C VAL A 46 -9.69 -7.96 16.92
N ARG A 47 -8.55 -7.28 17.10
CA ARG A 47 -8.15 -6.13 16.26
C ARG A 47 -7.96 -6.52 14.78
N ARG A 48 -7.41 -7.70 14.48
CA ARG A 48 -7.29 -8.22 13.11
C ARG A 48 -8.65 -8.46 12.45
N ARG A 49 -9.62 -9.00 13.20
CA ARG A 49 -10.99 -9.22 12.70
C ARG A 49 -11.71 -7.91 12.42
N ASP A 50 -11.52 -6.90 13.26
CA ASP A 50 -12.13 -5.57 13.07
C ASP A 50 -11.51 -4.83 11.88
N ALA A 51 -10.20 -4.93 11.69
CA ALA A 51 -9.51 -4.42 10.50
C ALA A 51 -10.00 -5.14 9.23
N ALA A 52 -10.06 -6.47 9.25
CA ALA A 52 -10.53 -7.27 8.13
C ALA A 52 -11.98 -6.93 7.74
N ARG A 53 -12.88 -6.72 8.71
CA ARG A 53 -14.26 -6.30 8.44
C ARG A 53 -14.33 -4.91 7.79
N ARG A 54 -13.43 -3.99 8.14
CA ARG A 54 -13.35 -2.64 7.54
C ARG A 54 -12.75 -2.64 6.12
N GLU A 55 -11.94 -3.65 5.81
CA GLU A 55 -11.32 -3.85 4.49
C GLU A 55 -12.13 -4.75 3.56
N ALA A 56 -13.02 -5.60 4.09
CA ALA A 56 -13.85 -6.50 3.30
C ALA A 56 -14.59 -5.81 2.13
N PRO A 57 -15.17 -4.60 2.28
CA PRO A 57 -15.78 -3.90 1.14
C PRO A 57 -14.77 -3.51 0.06
N VAL A 58 -13.53 -3.17 0.43
CA VAL A 58 -12.46 -2.84 -0.50
C VAL A 58 -12.02 -4.09 -1.25
N VAL A 59 -11.80 -5.20 -0.55
CA VAL A 59 -11.43 -6.48 -1.16
C VAL A 59 -12.51 -6.96 -2.12
N ALA A 60 -13.79 -6.87 -1.72
CA ALA A 60 -14.92 -7.21 -2.59
C ALA A 60 -14.96 -6.33 -3.84
N ALA A 61 -14.70 -5.02 -3.70
CA ALA A 61 -14.61 -4.11 -4.83
C ALA A 61 -13.45 -4.45 -5.78
N VAL A 62 -12.25 -4.74 -5.24
CA VAL A 62 -11.09 -5.18 -6.04
C VAL A 62 -11.41 -6.49 -6.75
N ALA A 63 -12.03 -7.46 -6.07
CA ALA A 63 -12.37 -8.76 -6.65
C ALA A 63 -13.40 -8.63 -7.79
N ALA A 64 -14.46 -7.85 -7.58
CA ALA A 64 -15.47 -7.59 -8.61
C ALA A 64 -14.87 -6.89 -9.84
N GLY A 65 -14.05 -5.86 -9.60
CA GLY A 65 -13.33 -5.17 -10.67
C GLY A 65 -12.36 -6.11 -11.40
N GLY A 66 -11.61 -6.91 -10.65
CA GLY A 66 -10.65 -7.89 -11.19
C GLY A 66 -11.30 -8.94 -12.06
N ALA A 67 -12.46 -9.47 -11.65
CA ALA A 67 -13.24 -10.40 -12.44
C ALA A 67 -13.72 -9.76 -13.76
N ALA A 68 -14.23 -8.53 -13.71
CA ALA A 68 -14.64 -7.79 -14.90
C ALA A 68 -13.46 -7.50 -15.84
N GLY A 69 -12.32 -7.07 -15.31
CA GLY A 69 -11.11 -6.81 -16.08
C GLY A 69 -10.55 -8.06 -16.75
N ALA A 70 -10.46 -9.16 -15.99
CA ALA A 70 -9.99 -10.44 -16.51
C ALA A 70 -10.93 -11.00 -17.59
N ALA A 71 -12.25 -10.88 -17.40
CA ALA A 71 -13.24 -11.27 -18.41
C ALA A 71 -13.12 -10.42 -19.68
N ALA A 72 -12.91 -9.10 -19.56
CA ALA A 72 -12.70 -8.22 -20.70
C ALA A 72 -11.40 -8.56 -21.47
N ARG A 73 -10.31 -8.84 -20.76
CA ARG A 73 -9.04 -9.30 -21.37
C ARG A 73 -9.24 -10.64 -22.10
N TYR A 74 -9.92 -11.58 -21.45
CA TYR A 74 -10.20 -12.87 -22.06
C TYR A 74 -11.08 -12.72 -23.31
N GLY A 75 -12.11 -11.87 -23.24
CA GLY A 75 -12.92 -11.50 -24.40
C GLY A 75 -12.08 -10.90 -25.53
N ALA A 76 -11.15 -9.99 -25.23
CA ALA A 76 -10.25 -9.44 -26.25
C ALA A 76 -9.40 -10.53 -26.93
N ALA A 77 -8.92 -11.52 -26.17
CA ALA A 77 -8.21 -12.68 -26.73
C ALA A 77 -9.09 -13.56 -27.64
N LEU A 78 -10.39 -13.65 -27.37
CA LEU A 78 -11.34 -14.36 -28.22
C LEU A 78 -11.70 -13.59 -29.50
N LEU A 79 -11.91 -12.27 -29.39
CA LEU A 79 -12.25 -11.43 -30.55
C LEU A 79 -11.06 -11.22 -31.48
N TRP A 80 -9.86 -11.10 -30.92
CA TRP A 80 -8.63 -10.86 -31.65
C TRP A 80 -7.60 -11.93 -31.28
N PRO A 81 -7.73 -13.16 -31.81
CA PRO A 81 -6.75 -14.21 -31.56
C PRO A 81 -5.43 -13.87 -32.25
N THR A 82 -4.30 -14.04 -31.55
CA THR A 82 -2.98 -13.99 -32.17
C THR A 82 -2.57 -15.40 -32.59
N ALA A 83 -2.12 -15.56 -33.83
CA ALA A 83 -1.62 -16.84 -34.34
C ALA A 83 -0.34 -17.29 -33.59
N ALA A 84 -0.15 -18.60 -33.46
CA ALA A 84 1.07 -19.16 -32.88
C ALA A 84 2.32 -18.69 -33.67
N GLY A 85 3.38 -18.30 -32.97
CA GLY A 85 4.61 -17.77 -33.57
C GLY A 85 4.49 -16.36 -34.17
N ALA A 86 3.32 -15.70 -34.07
CA ALA A 86 3.12 -14.32 -34.47
C ALA A 86 3.35 -13.35 -33.30
N PHE A 87 3.53 -12.07 -33.62
CA PHE A 87 3.67 -11.02 -32.62
C PHE A 87 2.38 -10.90 -31.77
N PRO A 88 2.44 -10.86 -30.42
CA PRO A 88 1.30 -10.88 -29.51
C PRO A 88 0.57 -9.52 -29.46
N TRP A 89 -0.05 -9.14 -30.58
CA TRP A 89 -0.76 -7.88 -30.75
C TRP A 89 -1.84 -7.69 -29.70
N THR A 90 -2.59 -8.74 -29.38
CA THR A 90 -3.69 -8.66 -28.41
C THR A 90 -3.18 -8.35 -27.01
N THR A 91 -2.14 -9.04 -26.57
CA THR A 91 -1.50 -8.78 -25.26
C THR A 91 -0.90 -7.38 -25.22
N LEU A 92 -0.22 -6.95 -26.29
CA LEU A 92 0.32 -5.60 -26.38
C LEU A 92 -0.78 -4.53 -26.28
N LEU A 93 -1.87 -4.67 -27.05
CA LEU A 93 -2.95 -3.70 -27.08
C LEU A 93 -3.70 -3.63 -25.75
N VAL A 94 -4.02 -4.77 -25.15
CA VAL A 94 -4.68 -4.83 -23.83
C VAL A 94 -3.81 -4.11 -22.78
N ASN A 95 -2.50 -4.38 -22.75
CA ASN A 95 -1.59 -3.70 -21.84
C ASN A 95 -1.48 -2.20 -22.12
N ALA A 96 -1.27 -1.80 -23.38
CA ALA A 96 -1.13 -0.40 -23.78
C ALA A 96 -2.41 0.41 -23.48
N VAL A 97 -3.59 -0.12 -23.82
CA VAL A 97 -4.89 0.51 -23.52
C VAL A 97 -5.10 0.60 -22.02
N GLY A 98 -4.85 -0.46 -21.26
CA GLY A 98 -4.97 -0.44 -19.80
C GLY A 98 -4.05 0.60 -19.16
N CYS A 99 -2.81 0.70 -19.65
CA CYS A 99 -1.85 1.72 -19.24
C CYS A 99 -2.31 3.15 -19.59
N ALA A 100 -2.85 3.38 -20.80
CA ALA A 100 -3.42 4.68 -21.18
C ALA A 100 -4.57 5.08 -20.25
N VAL A 101 -5.51 4.15 -20.01
CA VAL A 101 -6.66 4.39 -19.13
C VAL A 101 -6.19 4.66 -17.70
N MET A 102 -5.18 3.94 -17.20
CA MET A 102 -4.59 4.20 -15.88
C MET A 102 -3.96 5.59 -15.79
N GLY A 103 -3.22 6.01 -16.83
CA GLY A 103 -2.60 7.34 -16.89
C GLY A 103 -3.62 8.47 -16.86
N ALA A 104 -4.72 8.34 -17.61
CA ALA A 104 -5.85 9.26 -17.54
C ALA A 104 -6.52 9.22 -16.16
N PHE A 105 -6.89 8.03 -15.68
CA PHE A 105 -7.56 7.83 -14.41
C PHE A 105 -6.83 8.49 -13.24
N MET A 106 -5.51 8.34 -13.17
CA MET A 106 -4.65 8.96 -12.15
C MET A 106 -4.81 10.48 -12.12
N VAL A 107 -4.89 11.13 -13.29
CA VAL A 107 -5.09 12.57 -13.42
C VAL A 107 -6.50 12.97 -12.99
N LEU A 108 -7.55 12.29 -13.48
CA LEU A 108 -8.94 12.62 -13.12
C LEU A 108 -9.17 12.54 -11.61
N VAL A 109 -8.65 11.48 -10.99
CA VAL A 109 -8.77 11.22 -9.55
C VAL A 109 -7.96 12.20 -8.69
N THR A 110 -6.98 12.90 -9.29
CA THR A 110 -6.19 13.91 -8.58
C THR A 110 -6.78 15.30 -8.75
N ASP A 111 -7.25 15.65 -9.95
CA ASP A 111 -7.61 17.02 -10.33
C ASP A 111 -9.11 17.34 -10.26
N LEU A 112 -10.00 16.33 -10.31
CA LEU A 112 -11.45 16.54 -10.41
C LEU A 112 -12.23 16.17 -9.15
N TRP A 113 -11.97 15.01 -8.53
CA TRP A 113 -12.78 14.50 -7.42
C TRP A 113 -11.93 13.80 -6.37
N ALA A 114 -12.25 13.99 -5.08
CA ALA A 114 -11.92 13.02 -4.04
C ALA A 114 -12.85 11.81 -4.24
N PRO A 115 -12.43 10.75 -4.94
CA PRO A 115 -13.34 9.69 -5.32
C PRO A 115 -13.79 8.96 -4.06
N HIS A 116 -15.00 8.39 -4.09
CA HIS A 116 -15.43 7.49 -3.04
C HIS A 116 -14.36 6.42 -2.80
N ARG A 117 -14.13 6.05 -1.53
CA ARG A 117 -13.00 5.20 -1.08
C ARG A 117 -12.83 3.91 -1.90
N LEU A 118 -13.91 3.39 -2.48
CA LEU A 118 -13.94 2.16 -3.26
C LEU A 118 -13.59 2.32 -4.75
N VAL A 119 -13.66 3.53 -5.33
CA VAL A 119 -13.43 3.74 -6.76
C VAL A 119 -11.98 3.44 -7.16
N ARG A 120 -11.02 3.92 -6.36
CA ARG A 120 -9.59 3.65 -6.60
C ARG A 120 -9.27 2.15 -6.56
N PRO A 121 -9.63 1.40 -5.51
CA PRO A 121 -9.45 -0.05 -5.47
C PRO A 121 -10.22 -0.79 -6.56
N PHE A 122 -11.50 -0.47 -6.79
CA PHE A 122 -12.32 -1.14 -7.80
C PHE A 122 -11.73 -0.99 -9.21
N PHE A 123 -11.45 0.26 -9.62
CA PHE A 123 -11.08 0.54 -10.99
C PHE A 123 -9.57 0.39 -11.23
N GLY A 124 -8.74 0.95 -10.35
CA GLY A 124 -7.28 0.91 -10.49
C GLY A 124 -6.72 -0.49 -10.26
N THR A 125 -6.97 -1.06 -9.08
CA THR A 125 -6.43 -2.38 -8.74
C THR A 125 -7.28 -3.51 -9.32
N GLY A 126 -8.60 -3.40 -9.27
CA GLY A 126 -9.51 -4.41 -9.79
C GLY A 126 -9.53 -4.43 -11.33
N VAL A 127 -10.28 -3.52 -11.94
CA VAL A 127 -10.54 -3.54 -13.40
C VAL A 127 -9.25 -3.46 -14.21
N LEU A 128 -8.43 -2.43 -13.99
CA LEU A 128 -7.20 -2.25 -14.78
C LEU A 128 -6.13 -3.30 -14.45
N GLY A 129 -6.04 -3.73 -13.19
CA GLY A 129 -5.15 -4.81 -12.78
C GLY A 129 -5.53 -6.18 -13.36
N GLY A 130 -6.83 -6.49 -13.47
CA GLY A 130 -7.32 -7.73 -14.09
C GLY A 130 -7.30 -7.69 -15.62
N PHE A 131 -7.51 -6.50 -16.19
CA PHE A 131 -7.47 -6.26 -17.63
C PHE A 131 -6.05 -6.36 -18.19
N THR A 132 -5.06 -5.76 -17.52
CA THR A 132 -3.65 -5.86 -17.96
C THR A 132 -3.01 -7.18 -17.50
N THR A 133 -1.93 -7.60 -18.17
CA THR A 133 -1.23 -8.83 -17.81
C THR A 133 0.25 -8.82 -18.21
N PHE A 134 1.10 -9.04 -17.21
CA PHE A 134 2.52 -9.28 -17.43
C PHE A 134 2.82 -10.78 -17.64
N SER A 135 2.07 -11.67 -16.98
CA SER A 135 2.31 -13.12 -17.06
C SER A 135 2.04 -13.67 -18.45
N THR A 136 0.92 -13.31 -19.09
CA THR A 136 0.64 -13.72 -20.48
C THR A 136 1.70 -13.18 -21.42
N TYR A 137 2.10 -11.92 -21.25
CA TYR A 137 3.16 -11.29 -22.02
C TYR A 137 4.51 -12.03 -21.91
N ALA A 138 4.92 -12.42 -20.70
CA ALA A 138 6.15 -13.16 -20.49
C ALA A 138 6.13 -14.53 -21.18
N VAL A 139 4.98 -15.22 -21.13
CA VAL A 139 4.78 -16.49 -21.83
C VAL A 139 4.80 -16.30 -23.35
N ASP A 140 4.21 -15.23 -23.87
CA ASP A 140 4.23 -14.92 -25.31
C ASP A 140 5.67 -14.69 -25.82
N VAL A 141 6.47 -13.93 -25.05
CA VAL A 141 7.89 -13.71 -25.36
C VAL A 141 8.69 -15.01 -25.28
N GLN A 142 8.48 -15.81 -24.23
CA GLN A 142 9.14 -17.10 -24.06
C GLN A 142 8.86 -18.03 -25.25
N ARG A 143 7.59 -18.17 -25.64
CA ARG A 143 7.19 -19.01 -26.78
C ARG A 143 7.83 -18.57 -28.08
N LEU A 144 7.89 -17.26 -28.34
CA LEU A 144 8.59 -16.74 -29.52
C LEU A 144 10.08 -17.08 -29.54
N ILE A 145 10.73 -17.15 -28.38
CA ILE A 145 12.13 -17.56 -28.30
C ILE A 145 12.28 -19.06 -28.52
N GLU A 146 11.38 -19.87 -27.95
CA GLU A 146 11.35 -21.34 -28.11
C GLU A 146 11.05 -21.76 -29.57
N ASP A 147 10.22 -21.00 -30.28
CA ASP A 147 9.84 -21.26 -31.68
C ASP A 147 10.91 -20.80 -32.71
N ASP A 148 12.16 -20.58 -32.30
CA ASP A 148 13.28 -20.07 -33.13
C ASP A 148 13.00 -18.67 -33.73
N ARG A 149 12.12 -17.89 -33.10
CA ARG A 149 11.72 -16.53 -33.51
C ARG A 149 12.26 -15.47 -32.54
N ALA A 150 13.49 -15.66 -32.07
CA ALA A 150 14.13 -14.81 -31.06
C ALA A 150 14.10 -13.31 -31.38
N GLY A 151 14.28 -12.92 -32.65
CA GLY A 151 14.19 -11.52 -33.07
C GLY A 151 12.80 -10.90 -32.80
N THR A 152 11.72 -11.65 -33.05
CA THR A 152 10.35 -11.19 -32.75
C THR A 152 10.10 -11.19 -31.24
N GLY A 153 10.61 -12.19 -30.51
CA GLY A 153 10.53 -12.26 -29.05
C GLY A 153 11.21 -11.06 -28.38
N LEU A 154 12.43 -10.72 -28.80
CA LEU A 154 13.18 -9.56 -28.31
C LEU A 154 12.51 -8.24 -28.67
N ALA A 155 11.97 -8.13 -29.89
CA ALA A 155 11.19 -6.95 -30.28
C ALA A 155 9.94 -6.79 -29.39
N CYS A 156 9.21 -7.87 -29.11
CA CYS A 156 8.07 -7.86 -28.20
C CYS A 156 8.49 -7.46 -26.78
N LEU A 157 9.63 -8.00 -26.32
CA LEU A 157 10.20 -7.74 -24.99
C LEU A 157 10.50 -6.25 -24.76
N ALA A 158 11.00 -5.57 -25.79
CA ALA A 158 11.32 -4.14 -25.72
C ALA A 158 10.11 -3.26 -26.03
N LEU A 159 9.33 -3.58 -27.07
CA LEU A 159 8.29 -2.70 -27.58
C LEU A 159 7.10 -2.57 -26.62
N THR A 160 6.71 -3.66 -25.96
CA THR A 160 5.54 -3.67 -25.06
C THR A 160 5.68 -2.71 -23.88
N PRO A 161 6.77 -2.73 -23.08
CA PRO A 161 6.94 -1.77 -21.98
C PRO A 161 7.11 -0.33 -22.47
N LEU A 162 7.79 -0.12 -23.60
CA LEU A 162 7.93 1.22 -24.19
C LEU A 162 6.57 1.79 -24.62
N ALA A 163 5.75 0.99 -25.29
CA ALA A 163 4.40 1.36 -25.68
C ALA A 163 3.52 1.65 -24.45
N ALA A 164 3.62 0.82 -23.41
CA ALA A 164 2.91 1.03 -22.15
C ALA A 164 3.29 2.36 -21.48
N LEU A 165 4.58 2.67 -21.35
CA LEU A 165 5.06 3.93 -20.77
C LEU A 165 4.62 5.14 -21.60
N ALA A 166 4.76 5.07 -22.92
CA ALA A 166 4.30 6.11 -23.82
C ALA A 166 2.78 6.34 -23.70
N ALA A 167 1.99 5.26 -23.60
CA ALA A 167 0.56 5.31 -23.40
C ALA A 167 0.17 6.00 -22.09
N VAL A 168 0.81 5.66 -20.97
CA VAL A 168 0.59 6.34 -19.67
C VAL A 168 0.86 7.84 -19.80
N TRP A 169 2.03 8.19 -20.33
CA TRP A 169 2.48 9.59 -20.38
C TRP A 169 1.61 10.44 -21.30
N THR A 170 1.32 9.95 -22.49
CA THR A 170 0.47 10.64 -23.46
C THR A 170 -0.94 10.83 -22.90
N ALA A 171 -1.56 9.79 -22.36
CA ALA A 171 -2.90 9.87 -21.78
C ALA A 171 -2.96 10.82 -20.57
N ALA A 172 -1.96 10.77 -19.68
CA ALA A 172 -1.90 11.67 -18.55
C ALA A 172 -1.70 13.14 -18.99
N ALA A 173 -0.84 13.37 -19.99
CA ALA A 173 -0.58 14.71 -20.51
C ALA A 173 -1.78 15.30 -21.24
N THR A 174 -2.44 14.53 -22.12
CA THR A 174 -3.65 14.97 -22.83
C THR A 174 -4.78 15.27 -21.86
N THR A 175 -4.99 14.41 -20.86
CA THR A 175 -5.98 14.62 -19.81
C THR A 175 -5.71 15.92 -19.04
N ARG A 176 -4.47 16.15 -18.57
CA ARG A 176 -4.13 17.40 -17.87
C ARG A 176 -4.37 18.64 -18.74
N ARG A 177 -4.01 18.60 -20.02
CA ARG A 177 -4.26 19.72 -20.96
C ARG A 177 -5.75 19.99 -21.11
N ALA A 178 -6.56 18.95 -21.28
CA ALA A 178 -8.01 19.07 -21.41
C ALA A 178 -8.66 19.66 -20.15
N LEU A 179 -8.18 19.32 -18.95
CA LEU A 179 -8.69 19.87 -17.69
C LEU A 179 -8.28 21.32 -17.47
N ARG A 180 -7.06 21.72 -17.87
CA ARG A 180 -6.61 23.11 -17.78
C ARG A 180 -7.37 24.04 -18.71
N GLY A 181 -7.72 23.59 -19.91
CA GLY A 181 -8.51 24.40 -20.86
C GLY A 181 -9.99 24.55 -20.49
N ARG A 182 -10.47 23.86 -19.44
CA ARG A 182 -11.84 23.97 -18.92
C ARG A 182 -11.97 24.89 -17.70
N ARG A 183 -10.86 25.41 -17.18
CA ARG A 183 -10.82 26.38 -16.07
C ARG A 183 -10.53 27.77 -16.63
#